data_AF-G9EL57-F1
#
_entry.id   AF-G9EL57-F1
#
_cell.length_a   1.000
_cell.length_b   1.000
_cell.length_c   1.000
_cell.angle_alpha   90.00
_cell.angle_beta   90.00
_cell.angle_gamma   90.00
#
_symmetry.space_group_name_H-M   'P 1'
#
loop_
_entity.id
_entity.type
_entity.pdbx_description
1 polymer ?
#
loop_
_entity_poly.entity_id
_entity_poly.type
_entity_poly.pdbx_seq_one_letter_code
_entity_poly.pdbx_strand_id
1 'polypeptide(L)'
;MHATNITEITIKGVPYLRFTVPTKNGDYTFECEYKGRVKIKVRAGENGSEVLPHAPIKRPVVLLSLQLGDQIKTIKVNLTNRKRFLYPILLGRDAIIAFNGAVNPALTFTVKPQSSKK
;
A
#
# COMPACT_ATOMS: atom_id res chain seq x y z
N MET A 1 0.92 -0.37 -3.09
CA MET A 1 -0.43 -0.04 -3.55
C MET A 1 -0.38 1.28 -4.29
N HIS A 2 -1.08 1.39 -5.41
CA HIS A 2 -1.25 2.66 -6.12
C HIS A 2 -2.19 3.57 -5.33
N ALA A 3 -1.71 4.77 -4.97
CA ALA A 3 -2.51 5.78 -4.29
C ALA A 3 -2.09 7.20 -4.73
N THR A 4 -3.06 8.11 -4.75
CA THR A 4 -2.95 9.53 -5.07
C THR A 4 -3.48 10.37 -3.89
N ASN A 5 -3.29 11.70 -3.92
CA ASN A 5 -3.81 12.64 -2.92
C ASN A 5 -3.51 12.25 -1.47
N ILE A 6 -2.27 11.82 -1.20
CA ILE A 6 -1.85 11.36 0.12
C ILE A 6 -1.65 12.58 1.03
N THR A 7 -2.43 12.65 2.11
CA THR A 7 -2.41 13.72 3.10
C THR A 7 -2.28 13.12 4.50
N GLU A 8 -1.47 13.74 5.36
CA GLU A 8 -1.32 13.34 6.75
C GLU A 8 -2.35 14.07 7.60
N ILE A 9 -3.10 13.31 8.41
CA ILE A 9 -4.13 13.81 9.30
C ILE A 9 -3.88 13.24 10.70
N THR A 10 -4.30 13.95 11.74
CA THR A 10 -4.21 13.47 13.12
C THR A 10 -5.60 13.23 13.67
N ILE A 11 -5.90 12.01 14.07
CA ILE A 11 -7.19 11.63 14.65
C ILE A 11 -6.95 11.22 16.10
N LYS A 12 -7.49 11.97 17.06
CA LYS A 12 -7.35 11.71 18.50
C LYS A 12 -5.88 11.51 18.96
N GLY A 13 -4.97 12.30 18.40
CA GLY A 13 -3.54 12.24 18.71
C GLY A 13 -2.74 11.14 18.00
N VAL A 14 -3.39 10.30 17.18
CA VAL A 14 -2.74 9.24 16.39
C VAL A 14 -2.56 9.73 14.94
N PRO A 15 -1.38 9.53 14.31
CA PRO A 15 -1.15 9.91 12.93
C PRO A 15 -1.84 8.93 11.96
N TYR A 16 -2.56 9.47 10.99
CA TYR A 16 -3.25 8.76 9.93
C TYR A 16 -2.85 9.33 8.58
N LEU A 17 -2.95 8.52 7.54
CA LEU A 17 -2.87 8.98 6.16
C LEU A 17 -4.23 8.83 5.49
N ARG A 18 -4.69 9.91 4.88
CA ARG A 18 -5.81 9.92 3.96
C ARG A 18 -5.28 9.89 2.54
N PHE A 19 -5.74 8.94 1.74
CA PHE A 19 -5.29 8.76 0.37
C PHE A 19 -6.41 8.24 -0.52
N THR A 20 -6.29 8.50 -1.81
CA THR A 20 -7.25 8.08 -2.83
C THR A 20 -6.68 6.94 -3.65
N VAL A 21 -7.48 5.91 -3.87
CA VAL A 21 -7.15 4.76 -4.72
C VAL A 21 -8.01 4.86 -5.97
N PRO A 22 -7.41 5.27 -7.11
CA PRO A 22 -8.17 5.35 -8.35
C PRO A 22 -8.42 3.95 -8.90
N THR A 23 -9.68 3.67 -9.24
CA THR A 23 -10.08 2.42 -9.89
C THR A 23 -10.83 2.74 -11.19
N LYS A 24 -11.09 1.72 -12.01
CA LYS A 24 -11.91 1.90 -13.22
C LYS A 24 -13.34 2.34 -12.92
N ASN A 25 -13.85 2.04 -11.73
CA ASN A 25 -15.24 2.29 -11.33
C ASN A 25 -15.40 3.56 -10.49
N GLY A 26 -14.31 4.33 -10.33
CA GLY A 26 -14.28 5.54 -9.52
C GLY A 26 -13.16 5.54 -8.50
N ASP A 27 -13.01 6.67 -7.85
CA ASP A 27 -11.97 6.94 -6.86
C ASP A 27 -12.47 6.62 -5.46
N TYR A 28 -11.71 5.81 -4.72
CA TYR A 28 -12.04 5.43 -3.34
C TYR A 28 -11.08 6.09 -2.36
N THR A 29 -11.60 6.81 -1.37
CA THR A 29 -10.79 7.46 -0.34
C THR A 29 -10.71 6.57 0.90
N PHE A 30 -9.50 6.40 1.42
CA PHE A 30 -9.21 5.62 2.61
C PHE A 30 -8.49 6.48 3.64
N GLU A 31 -8.74 6.18 4.91
CA GLU A 31 -8.03 6.74 6.05
C GLU A 31 -7.45 5.58 6.85
N CYS A 32 -6.13 5.52 6.97
CA CYS A 32 -5.44 4.40 7.60
C CYS A 32 -4.36 4.90 8.55
N GLU A 33 -4.15 4.16 9.64
CA GLU A 33 -3.14 4.52 10.63
C GLU A 33 -1.75 4.54 10.00
N TYR A 34 -1.00 5.62 10.26
CA TYR A 34 0.32 5.83 9.71
C TYR A 34 1.37 5.14 10.59
N LYS A 35 1.98 4.06 10.08
CA LYS A 35 3.02 3.31 10.82
C LYS A 35 4.45 3.77 10.53
N GLY A 36 4.62 4.84 9.74
CA GLY A 36 5.90 5.51 9.55
C GLY A 36 6.49 5.38 8.14
N ARG A 37 7.80 5.68 8.05
CA ARG A 37 8.56 5.84 6.79
C ARG A 37 9.57 4.70 6.64
N VAL A 38 9.63 4.05 5.48
CA VAL A 38 10.76 3.18 5.14
C VAL A 38 11.88 4.04 4.56
N LYS A 39 13.05 4.11 5.21
CA LYS A 39 14.25 4.75 4.63
C LYS A 39 14.83 3.82 3.56
N ILE A 40 14.98 4.31 2.34
CA ILE A 40 15.80 3.66 1.31
C ILE A 40 17.24 4.12 1.55
N LYS A 41 18.17 3.19 1.80
CA LYS A 41 19.61 3.50 1.80
C LYS A 41 20.02 3.86 0.37
N VAL A 42 20.47 5.09 0.18
CA VAL A 42 21.15 5.53 -1.05
C VAL A 42 22.46 4.72 -1.15
N ARG A 43 22.78 4.19 -2.33
CA ARG A 43 24.02 3.42 -2.54
C ARG A 43 25.20 4.39 -2.65
N ALA A 44 26.33 4.03 -2.07
CA ALA A 44 27.56 4.81 -2.18
C ALA A 44 28.00 4.87 -3.67
N GLY A 45 27.93 6.06 -4.26
CA GLY A 45 28.23 6.30 -5.68
C GLY A 45 27.61 7.59 -6.24
N GLU A 46 26.55 8.13 -5.64
CA GLU A 46 25.91 9.40 -6.04
C GLU A 46 26.51 10.63 -5.32
N ASN A 47 27.84 10.67 -5.18
CA ASN A 47 28.53 11.87 -4.69
C ASN A 47 28.94 12.73 -5.90
N GLY A 48 28.04 13.59 -6.36
CA GLY A 48 28.34 14.52 -7.44
C GLY A 48 27.13 15.31 -7.88
N SER A 49 26.84 16.37 -7.11
CA SER A 49 26.28 17.66 -7.54
C SER A 49 25.23 18.19 -6.57
N GLU A 50 25.59 19.32 -5.98
CA GLU A 50 24.76 20.48 -5.64
C GLU A 50 23.24 20.27 -5.70
N VAL A 51 22.64 20.22 -4.50
CA VAL A 51 21.25 20.57 -4.14
C VAL A 51 20.23 20.49 -5.30
N LEU A 52 19.64 19.31 -5.45
CA LEU A 52 18.22 19.18 -5.78
C LEU A 52 17.50 18.69 -4.52
N PRO A 53 16.48 19.39 -3.98
CA PRO A 53 15.75 19.00 -2.77
C PRO A 53 14.74 17.90 -3.10
N HIS A 54 15.10 16.92 -3.92
CA HIS A 54 14.30 15.73 -4.13
C HIS A 54 14.59 14.78 -2.98
N ALA A 55 14.06 15.15 -1.81
CA ALA A 55 13.94 14.28 -0.67
C ALA A 55 13.51 12.89 -1.20
N PRO A 56 14.25 11.81 -0.84
CA PRO A 56 14.01 10.49 -1.41
C PRO A 56 12.52 10.19 -1.30
N ILE A 57 11.88 9.79 -2.40
CA ILE A 57 10.43 9.53 -2.48
C ILE A 57 10.04 8.68 -1.27
N LYS A 58 9.56 9.33 -0.21
CA LYS A 58 9.25 8.69 1.07
C LYS A 58 8.00 7.89 0.82
N ARG A 59 8.13 6.57 0.76
CA ARG A 59 6.98 5.71 0.52
C ARG A 59 6.32 5.40 1.86
N PRO A 60 5.19 6.04 2.20
CA PRO A 60 4.61 5.86 3.52
C PRO A 60 4.02 4.46 3.66
N VAL A 61 4.02 3.96 4.89
CA VAL A 61 3.44 2.66 5.23
C VAL A 61 2.21 2.88 6.10
N VAL A 62 1.09 2.28 5.67
CA VAL A 62 -0.18 2.29 6.41
C VAL A 62 -0.59 0.89 6.82
N LEU A 63 -1.40 0.77 7.86
CA LEU A 63 -2.13 -0.48 8.15
C LEU A 63 -3.44 -0.50 7.35
N LEU A 64 -3.58 -1.49 6.49
CA LEU A 64 -4.79 -1.70 5.70
C LEU A 64 -5.40 -3.06 6.04
N SER A 65 -6.69 -3.09 6.33
CA SER A 65 -7.46 -4.33 6.47
C SER A 65 -7.88 -4.82 5.09
N LEU A 66 -7.43 -6.02 4.73
CA LEU A 66 -7.75 -6.69 3.47
C LEU A 66 -8.56 -7.94 3.75
N GLN A 67 -9.57 -8.17 2.92
CA GLN A 67 -10.33 -9.40 2.87
C GLN A 67 -9.88 -10.24 1.68
N LEU A 68 -9.54 -11.50 1.93
CA LEU A 68 -9.27 -12.50 0.91
C LEU A 68 -10.12 -13.73 1.22
N GLY A 69 -11.21 -13.91 0.46
CA GLY A 69 -12.20 -14.94 0.74
C GLY A 69 -12.95 -14.67 2.03
N ASP A 70 -12.88 -15.61 2.96
CA ASP A 70 -13.45 -15.55 4.30
C ASP A 70 -12.50 -14.93 5.33
N GLN A 71 -11.23 -14.70 4.98
CA GLN A 71 -10.23 -14.18 5.90
C GLN A 71 -10.06 -12.67 5.78
N ILE A 72 -10.11 -11.98 6.93
CA ILE A 72 -9.76 -10.56 7.06
C ILE A 72 -8.45 -10.45 7.81
N LYS A 73 -7.46 -9.77 7.21
CA LYS A 73 -6.15 -9.53 7.83
C LYS A 73 -5.73 -8.08 7.67
N THR A 74 -5.23 -7.49 8.74
CA THR A 74 -4.62 -6.17 8.72
C THR A 74 -3.14 -6.30 8.42
N ILE A 75 -2.71 -5.75 7.29
CA ILE A 75 -1.32 -5.85 6.82
C ILE A 75 -0.71 -4.46 6.59
N LYS A 76 0.62 -4.39 6.63
CA LYS A 76 1.37 -3.19 6.29
C LYS A 76 1.41 -3.03 4.78
N VAL A 77 0.89 -1.92 4.27
CA VAL A 77 0.86 -1.61 2.85
C VAL A 77 1.65 -0.34 2.58
N ASN A 78 2.53 -0.42 1.59
CA ASN A 78 3.31 0.70 1.13
C ASN A 78 2.52 1.47 0.05
N LEU A 79 2.33 2.78 0.25
CA LEU A 79 1.69 3.66 -0.75
C LEU A 79 2.74 4.19 -1.73
N THR A 80 2.46 4.02 -3.02
CA THR A 80 3.37 4.40 -4.10
C THR A 80 2.59 4.97 -5.26
N ASN A 81 3.09 6.02 -5.91
CA ASN A 81 2.54 6.46 -7.19
C ASN A 81 3.03 5.49 -8.29
N ARG A 82 2.12 4.69 -8.84
CA ARG A 82 2.38 3.53 -9.71
C ARG A 82 1.27 3.35 -10.75
N LYS A 83 0.83 4.44 -11.36
CA LYS A 83 -0.24 4.43 -12.38
C LYS A 83 -0.03 3.46 -13.55
N ARG A 84 1.22 3.09 -13.87
CA ARG A 84 1.57 2.21 -15.00
C ARG A 84 1.51 0.71 -14.70
N PHE A 85 1.22 0.30 -13.47
CA PHE A 85 1.24 -1.11 -13.09
C PHE A 85 -0.09 -1.79 -13.45
N LEU A 86 -0.01 -3.04 -13.93
CA LEU A 86 -1.18 -3.86 -14.24
C LEU A 86 -2.02 -4.16 -13.00
N TYR A 87 -1.35 -4.44 -11.86
CA TYR A 87 -2.00 -4.74 -10.59
C TYR A 87 -1.90 -3.53 -9.63
N PRO A 88 -3.03 -3.02 -9.10
CA PRO A 88 -3.04 -1.85 -8.21
C PRO A 88 -2.45 -2.14 -6.83
N ILE A 89 -2.43 -3.42 -6.43
CA ILE A 89 -1.86 -3.89 -5.17
C ILE A 89 -0.90 -5.06 -5.44
N LEU A 90 0.21 -5.08 -4.69
CA LEU A 90 1.17 -6.18 -4.68
C LEU A 90 1.26 -6.70 -3.25
N LEU A 91 0.95 -7.98 -3.07
CA LEU A 91 1.04 -8.65 -1.78
C LEU A 91 2.36 -9.44 -1.75
N GLY A 92 3.23 -9.07 -0.82
CA GLY A 92 4.51 -9.75 -0.62
C GLY A 92 4.40 -10.95 0.32
N ARG A 93 5.55 -11.51 0.69
CA ARG A 93 5.67 -12.64 1.61
C ARG A 93 4.91 -12.43 2.93
N ASP A 94 5.09 -11.28 3.56
CA ASP A 94 4.47 -11.00 4.87
C ASP A 94 2.94 -11.10 4.82
N ALA A 95 2.33 -10.65 3.73
CA ALA A 95 0.90 -10.78 3.52
C ALA A 95 0.49 -12.25 3.31
N ILE A 96 1.22 -12.98 2.48
CA ILE A 96 0.96 -14.41 2.22
C ILE A 96 1.02 -15.23 3.53
N ILE A 97 2.02 -14.95 4.38
CA ILE A 97 2.13 -15.56 5.72
C ILE A 97 0.95 -15.14 6.62
N ALA A 98 0.54 -13.87 6.60
CA ALA A 98 -0.59 -13.40 7.40
C ALA A 98 -1.92 -14.09 7.05
N PHE A 99 -2.12 -14.46 5.78
CA PHE A 99 -3.25 -15.27 5.30
C PHE A 99 -3.01 -16.78 5.43
N ASN A 100 -1.89 -17.22 6.01
CA ASN A 100 -1.52 -18.63 6.15
C ASN A 100 -1.61 -19.40 4.82
N GLY A 101 -1.17 -18.76 3.73
CA GLY A 101 -1.36 -19.26 2.36
C GLY A 101 -0.07 -19.73 1.69
N ALA A 102 -0.22 -20.52 0.64
CA ALA A 102 0.81 -20.82 -0.36
C ALA A 102 0.28 -20.41 -1.75
N VAL A 103 1.16 -19.97 -2.64
CA VAL A 103 0.77 -19.48 -3.97
C VAL A 103 1.16 -20.49 -5.03
N ASN A 104 0.18 -21.00 -5.77
CA ASN A 104 0.40 -21.73 -7.01
C ASN A 104 0.35 -20.75 -8.20
N PRO A 105 1.46 -20.49 -8.91
CA PRO A 105 1.51 -19.50 -9.99
C PRO A 105 0.72 -19.91 -11.25
N ALA A 106 0.34 -21.19 -11.39
CA ALA A 106 -0.49 -21.66 -12.50
C ALA A 106 -1.98 -21.31 -12.34
N LEU A 107 -2.40 -20.86 -11.15
CA LEU A 107 -3.80 -20.57 -10.83
C LEU A 107 -4.00 -19.07 -10.63
N THR A 108 -5.16 -18.57 -11.06
CA THR A 108 -5.60 -17.19 -10.82
C THR A 108 -7.06 -17.19 -10.37
N PHE A 109 -7.45 -16.18 -9.58
CA PHE A 109 -8.84 -15.99 -9.12
C PHE A 109 -9.46 -17.23 -8.43
N THR A 110 -8.70 -17.89 -7.56
CA THR A 110 -9.13 -19.12 -6.85
C THR A 110 -10.19 -18.88 -5.78
N VAL A 111 -10.45 -17.61 -5.45
CA VAL A 111 -11.37 -17.20 -4.40
C VAL A 111 -12.47 -16.34 -5.01
N LYS A 112 -13.73 -16.65 -4.70
CA LYS A 112 -14.87 -15.85 -5.16
C LYS A 112 -14.94 -14.55 -4.37
N PRO A 113 -15.20 -13.40 -5.03
CA PRO A 113 -15.44 -12.16 -4.32
C PRO A 113 -16.67 -12.31 -3.42
N GLN A 114 -16.50 -12.20 -2.11
CA GLN A 114 -17.63 -12.03 -1.22
C GLN A 114 -18.12 -10.59 -1.39
N SER A 115 -19.33 -10.44 -1.94
CA SER A 115 -20.00 -9.14 -1.92
C SER A 115 -20.15 -8.75 -0.45
N SER A 116 -19.52 -7.66 -0.03
CA SER A 116 -19.79 -7.06 1.27
C SER A 116 -21.28 -6.73 1.28
N LYS A 117 -22.08 -7.54 2.00
CA LYS A 117 -23.44 -7.16 2.35
C LYS A 117 -23.31 -5.84 3.11
N LYS A 118 -23.79 -4.76 2.48
CA LYS A 118 -24.01 -3.48 3.14
C LYS A 118 -25.01 -3.65 4.29
#